data_AF-N2AIA4-F1
#
_entry.id   AF-N2AIA4-F1
#
_cell.length_a   1.000
_cell.length_b   1.000
_cell.length_c   1.000
_cell.angle_alpha   90.00
_cell.angle_beta   90.00
_cell.angle_gamma   90.00
#
_symmetry.space_group_name_H-M   'P 1'
#
loop_
_entity.id
_entity.type
_entity.pdbx_description
1 polymer ?
#
loop_
_entity_poly.entity_id
_entity_poly.type
_entity_poly.pdbx_seq_one_letter_code
_entity_poly.pdbx_strand_id
1 'polypeptide(L)' 'MGPMRTLTVTIDWVLLSLLAIAVVFLIYALIKKNKKMIKYAGIATALIFVLLFIAIRFALTVKPEQ' A
#
# COMPACT_ATOMS: atom_id res chain seq x y z
N MET A 1 -22.07 4.11 -9.39
CA MET A 1 -21.17 4.30 -8.23
C MET A 1 -20.71 5.75 -8.26
N GLY A 2 -20.84 6.51 -7.16
CA GLY A 2 -20.46 7.92 -7.16
C GLY A 2 -18.97 8.11 -7.50
N PRO A 3 -18.58 9.19 -8.20
CA PRO A 3 -17.22 9.40 -8.70
C PRO A 3 -16.15 9.32 -7.59
N MET A 4 -16.49 9.71 -6.37
CA MET A 4 -15.63 9.63 -5.19
C MET A 4 -15.31 8.17 -4.80
N ARG A 5 -16.28 7.25 -4.94
CA ARG A 5 -16.09 5.82 -4.63
C ARG A 5 -15.20 5.14 -5.67
N THR A 6 -15.30 5.53 -6.93
CA THR A 6 -14.42 5.02 -8.00
C THR A 6 -12.97 5.44 -7.79
N LEU A 7 -12.74 6.68 -7.35
CA LEU A 7 -11.40 7.19 -7.01
C LEU A 7 -10.79 6.42 -5.84
N THR A 8 -11.54 6.21 -4.75
CA THR A 8 -11.05 5.47 -3.58
C THR A 8 -10.67 4.03 -3.94
N VAL A 9 -11.53 3.33 -4.69
CA VAL A 9 -11.25 1.96 -5.15
C VAL A 9 -9.99 1.94 -6.03
N THR A 10 -9.82 2.92 -6.93
CA THR A 10 -8.62 3.01 -7.78
C THR A 10 -7.35 3.20 -6.95
N ILE A 11 -7.39 4.06 -5.93
CA ILE A 11 -6.26 4.30 -5.01
C ILE A 11 -5.91 3.02 -4.24
N ASP A 12 -6.91 2.28 -3.75
CA ASP A 12 -6.69 1.00 -3.05
C ASP A 12 -6.00 -0.03 -3.96
N TRP A 13 -6.44 -0.16 -5.21
CA TRP A 13 -5.82 -1.07 -6.20
C TRP A 13 -4.37 -0.69 -6.53
N VAL A 14 -4.09 0.61 -6.66
CA VAL A 14 -2.72 1.11 -6.91
C VAL A 14 -1.82 0.79 -5.71
N LEU A 15 -2.28 1.08 -4.48
CA LEU A 15 -1.53 0.82 -3.26
C LEU A 15 -1.31 -0.69 -3.03
N LEU A 16 -2.30 -1.54 -3.32
CA LEU A 16 -2.15 -2.99 -3.27
C LEU A 16 -1.10 -3.50 -4.28
N SER A 17 -1.11 -2.96 -5.49
CA SER A 17 -0.12 -3.30 -6.53
C SER A 17 1.28 -2.89 -6.10
N LEU A 18 1.43 -1.67 -5.53
CA LEU A 18 2.70 -1.21 -4.96
C LEU A 18 3.17 -2.09 -3.79
N LEU A 19 2.25 -2.52 -2.92
CA LEU A 19 2.56 -3.41 -1.81
C LEU A 19 3.13 -4.74 -2.33
N ALA A 20 2.49 -5.34 -3.34
CA ALA A 20 2.96 -6.58 -3.94
C ALA A 20 4.38 -6.43 -4.52
N ILE A 21 4.65 -5.34 -5.24
CA ILE A 21 5.98 -5.04 -5.78
C ILE A 21 7.01 -4.86 -4.65
N ALA A 22 6.66 -4.12 -3.59
CA ALA A 22 7.54 -3.90 -2.45
C ALA A 22 7.90 -5.21 -1.73
N VAL A 23 6.95 -6.14 -1.59
CA VAL A 23 7.18 -7.46 -1.02
C VAL A 23 8.13 -8.29 -1.88
N VAL A 24 7.93 -8.31 -3.21
CA VAL A 24 8.85 -9.00 -4.14
C VAL A 24 10.26 -8.42 -4.03
N PHE A 25 10.39 -7.10 -3.93
CA PHE A 25 11.66 -6.42 -3.77
C PHE A 25 12.34 -6.76 -2.43
N LEU A 26 11.55 -6.90 -1.37
CA LEU A 26 12.02 -7.29 -0.05
C LEU A 26 12.52 -8.74 -0.03
N ILE A 27 11.80 -9.65 -0.69
CA ILE A 27 12.23 -11.05 -0.88
C ILE A 27 13.55 -11.09 -1.67
N TYR A 28 13.66 -10.35 -2.77
CA TYR A 28 14.89 -10.26 -3.55
C TYR A 28 16.07 -9.72 -2.71
N ALA A 29 15.83 -8.67 -1.92
CA ALA A 29 16.85 -8.10 -1.04
C ALA A 29 17.31 -9.07 0.06
N LEU A 30 16.40 -9.88 0.59
CA LEU A 30 16.69 -10.95 1.55
C LEU A 30 17.56 -12.05 0.94
N ILE A 31 17.21 -12.52 -0.27
CA ILE A 31 17.99 -13.54 -1.01
C ILE A 31 19.41 -13.04 -1.26
N LYS A 32 19.56 -11.78 -1.67
CA LYS A 32 20.86 -11.16 -1.94
C LYS A 32 21.63 -10.77 -0.66
N LYS A 33 21.06 -11.02 0.53
CA LYS A 33 21.57 -10.63 1.86
C LYS A 33 22.05 -9.18 1.95
N ASN A 34 21.44 -8.28 1.18
CA ASN A 34 21.84 -6.88 1.14
C ASN A 34 21.15 -6.10 2.26
N LYS A 35 21.84 -5.95 3.39
CA LYS A 35 21.29 -5.28 4.60
C LYS A 35 20.79 -3.87 4.35
N LYS A 36 21.40 -3.10 3.43
CA LYS A 36 20.92 -1.75 3.07
C LYS A 36 19.59 -1.85 2.32
N MET A 37 19.52 -2.67 1.27
CA MET A 37 18.27 -2.85 0.50
C MET A 37 17.13 -3.40 1.36
N ILE A 38 17.40 -4.33 2.28
CA ILE A 38 16.38 -4.86 3.19
C ILE A 38 15.81 -3.75 4.06
N LYS A 39 16.65 -2.85 4.60
CA LYS A 39 16.18 -1.68 5.37
C LYS A 39 15.29 -0.78 4.52
N TYR A 40 15.72 -0.40 3.32
CA TYR A 40 14.93 0.49 2.46
C TYR A 40 13.62 -0.16 2.00
N ALA A 41 13.66 -1.43 1.58
CA ALA A 41 12.48 -2.19 1.20
C ALA A 41 11.50 -2.36 2.37
N GLY A 42 12.02 -2.61 3.58
CA GLY A 42 11.20 -2.71 4.80
C GLY A 42 10.50 -1.40 5.13
N ILE A 43 11.23 -0.27 5.06
CA ILE A 43 10.65 1.07 5.28
C ILE A 43 9.59 1.38 4.22
N ALA A 44 9.86 1.09 2.94
CA ALA A 44 8.90 1.29 1.85
C ALA A 44 7.63 0.44 2.05
N THR A 45 7.79 -0.82 2.42
CA THR A 45 6.65 -1.73 2.71
C THR A 45 5.81 -1.21 3.88
N ALA A 46 6.46 -0.75 4.96
CA ALA A 46 5.78 -0.17 6.11
C ALA A 46 5.01 1.11 5.76
N LEU A 47 5.62 2.00 4.96
CA LEU A 47 4.96 3.22 4.47
C LEU A 47 3.72 2.92 3.61
N ILE A 48 3.83 1.98 2.67
CA ILE A 48 2.70 1.56 1.82
C ILE A 48 1.58 0.95 2.68
N PHE A 49 1.93 0.17 3.70
CA PHE A 49 0.95 -0.40 4.62
C PHE A 49 0.21 0.66 5.44
N VAL A 50 0.91 1.69 5.91
CA VAL A 50 0.29 2.84 6.61
C VAL A 50 -0.64 3.61 5.66
N LEU A 51 -0.21 3.83 4.41
CA LEU A 51 -1.05 4.49 3.39
C LEU A 51 -2.31 3.69 3.07
N LEU A 52 -2.22 2.36 2.98
CA LEU A 52 -3.39 1.48 2.85
C LEU A 52 -4.33 1.60 4.04
N PHE A 53 -3.80 1.63 5.26
CA PHE A 53 -4.62 1.80 6.45
C PHE A 53 -5.37 3.14 6.45
N ILE A 54 -4.69 4.23 6.08
CA ILE A 54 -5.31 5.56 5.95
C ILE A 54 -6.36 5.55 4.82
N ALA A 55 -6.05 4.96 3.67
CA ALA A 55 -6.98 4.88 2.53
C ALA A 55 -8.25 4.10 2.90
N ILE A 56 -8.12 2.95 3.57
CA ILE A 56 -9.24 2.16 4.08
C ILE A 56 -10.06 2.96 5.10
N ARG A 57 -9.39 3.62 6.05
CA ARG A 57 -10.09 4.47 7.05
C ARG A 57 -10.82 5.61 6.37
N PHE A 58 -10.22 6.22 5.35
CA PHE A 58 -10.87 7.27 4.56
C PHE A 58 -12.07 6.71 3.77
N ALA A 59 -11.94 5.55 3.12
CA ALA A 59 -13.03 4.86 2.45
C ALA A 59 -14.21 4.53 3.38
N LEU A 60 -13.89 4.13 4.62
CA LEU A 60 -14.88 3.82 5.66
C LEU A 60 -15.51 5.08 6.28
N THR A 61 -14.76 6.16 6.43
CA THR A 61 -15.24 7.43 6.99
C THR A 61 -16.02 8.24 5.96
N VAL A 62 -15.67 8.11 4.67
CA VAL A 62 -16.38 8.70 3.53
C VAL A 62 -17.51 7.80 3.04
N LYS A 63 -17.84 6.70 3.75
CA LYS A 63 -19.20 6.17 3.67
C LYS A 63 -20.11 7.33 4.08
N PRO A 64 -20.94 7.85 3.17
CA PRO A 64 -22.04 8.67 3.63
C PRO A 64 -22.89 7.74 4.50
N GLU A 65 -23.25 8.19 5.69
CA GLU A 65 -24.58 7.84 6.20
C GLU A 65 -25.56 7.98 5.03
N GLN A 66 -26.44 7.00 4.90
CA GLN A 66 -27.40 6.85 3.81
C GLN A 66 -28.04 8.16 3.35
#